data_AF-A0A0F2RIA7-F1
#
_entry.id   AF-A0A0F2RIA7-F1
#
_cell.length_a   1.000
_cell.length_b   1.000
_cell.length_c   1.000
_cell.angle_alpha   90.00
_cell.angle_beta   90.00
_cell.angle_gamma   90.00
#
_symmetry.space_group_name_H-M   'P 1'
#
loop_
_entity.id
_entity.type
_entity.pdbx_description
1 polymer ?
#
loop_
_entity_poly.entity_id
_entity_poly.type
_entity_poly.pdbx_seq_one_letter_code
_entity_poly.pdbx_strand_id
1 'polypeptide(L)' 'ADQLEGLGADITRLAHGVPVGGELDHLDDGTLAAALRSRRDVKT' A
#
# COMPACT_ATOMS: atom_id res chain seq x y z
N ALA A 1 7.90 -10.41 -9.28
CA ALA A 1 7.63 -11.61 -8.46
C ALA A 1 7.99 -12.85 -9.25
N ASP A 2 7.72 -12.85 -10.54
CA ASP A 2 7.91 -13.92 -11.50
C ASP A 2 9.35 -14.50 -11.49
N GLN A 3 10.37 -13.64 -11.34
CA GLN A 3 11.78 -14.06 -11.25
C GLN A 3 12.14 -14.78 -9.94
N LEU A 4 11.25 -14.75 -8.94
CA LEU A 4 11.43 -15.37 -7.62
C LEU A 4 10.48 -16.58 -7.45
N GLU A 5 9.76 -16.97 -8.51
CA GLU A 5 8.91 -18.16 -8.48
C GLU A 5 9.72 -19.44 -8.24
N GLY A 6 9.16 -20.36 -7.43
CA GLY A 6 9.77 -21.65 -7.14
C GLY A 6 10.88 -21.65 -6.07
N LEU A 7 11.29 -20.48 -5.57
CA LEU A 7 12.35 -20.37 -4.54
C LEU A 7 11.87 -20.66 -3.11
N GLY A 8 10.57 -20.91 -2.91
CA GLY A 8 10.00 -21.23 -1.60
C GLY A 8 10.03 -20.09 -0.57
N ALA A 9 10.29 -18.85 -1.01
CA ALA A 9 10.33 -17.67 -0.16
C ALA A 9 8.98 -16.93 -0.17
N ASP A 10 8.60 -16.39 0.99
CA ASP A 10 7.41 -15.55 1.11
C ASP A 10 7.66 -14.17 0.48
N ILE A 11 6.99 -13.91 -0.65
CA ILE A 11 7.07 -12.62 -1.34
C ILE A 11 5.99 -11.70 -0.78
N THR A 12 6.42 -10.60 -0.16
CA THR A 12 5.52 -9.54 0.32
C THR A 12 5.81 -8.23 -0.39
N ARG A 13 4.85 -7.30 -0.36
CA ARG A 13 4.97 -5.95 -0.94
C ARG A 13 4.79 -4.92 0.16
N LEU A 14 5.51 -3.80 0.05
CA LEU A 14 5.26 -2.63 0.89
C LEU A 14 3.82 -2.12 0.73
N ALA A 15 3.23 -1.72 1.85
CA ALA A 15 1.91 -1.12 1.84
C ALA A 15 1.91 0.16 1.00
N HIS A 16 0.86 0.32 0.20
CA HIS A 16 0.57 1.59 -0.49
C HIS A 16 -0.44 2.34 0.37
N GLY A 17 -0.18 3.61 0.66
CA GLY A 17 -0.98 4.38 1.60
C GLY A 17 -0.52 5.83 1.73
N VAL A 18 -1.16 6.54 2.66
CA VAL A 18 -0.83 7.93 3.00
C VAL A 18 0.31 7.94 4.04
N PRO A 19 1.33 8.82 3.91
CA PRO A 19 2.40 8.95 4.90
C PRO A 19 1.87 9.42 6.26
N VAL A 20 2.53 8.98 7.33
CA VAL A 20 2.19 9.43 8.69
C VAL A 20 2.67 10.87 8.88
N GLY A 21 1.75 11.76 9.27
CA GLY A 21 2.07 13.17 9.56
C GLY A 21 2.04 14.11 8.34
N GLY A 22 1.58 13.65 7.18
CA GLY A 22 1.25 14.53 6.05
C GLY A 22 -0.18 15.07 6.17
N GLU A 23 -0.41 16.29 5.69
CA GLU A 23 -1.75 16.86 5.55
C GLU A 23 -2.43 16.29 4.31
N LEU A 24 -3.67 15.79 4.45
CA LEU A 24 -4.44 15.19 3.34
C LEU A 24 -4.63 16.16 2.17
N ASP A 25 -4.75 17.45 2.46
CA ASP A 25 -4.95 18.50 1.45
C ASP A 25 -3.72 18.76 0.57
N HIS A 26 -2.56 18.26 0.99
CA HIS A 26 -1.29 18.38 0.27
C HIS A 26 -0.93 17.11 -0.52
N LEU A 27 -1.75 16.07 -0.45
CA LEU A 27 -1.57 14.87 -1.24
C LEU A 27 -2.21 14.99 -2.61
N ASP A 28 -1.54 14.44 -3.61
CA ASP A 28 -2.14 14.30 -4.93
C ASP A 28 -3.28 13.26 -4.90
N ASP A 29 -4.27 13.49 -5.77
CA ASP A 29 -5.43 12.60 -5.92
C ASP A 29 -5.05 11.15 -6.27
N GLY A 30 -3.93 10.96 -6.98
CA GLY A 30 -3.42 9.65 -7.35
C GLY A 30 -3.01 8.82 -6.13
N THR A 31 -2.30 9.45 -5.20
CA THR A 31 -1.89 8.84 -3.93
C THR A 31 -3.09 8.53 -3.04
N LEU A 32 -4.05 9.45 -2.92
CA LEU A 32 -5.29 9.21 -2.16
C LEU A 32 -6.09 8.06 -2.76
N ALA A 33 -6.27 8.04 -4.09
CA ALA A 33 -6.98 6.97 -4.76
C ALA A 33 -6.27 5.62 -4.60
N ALA A 34 -4.94 5.59 -4.64
CA ALA A 34 -4.15 4.38 -4.40
C ALA A 34 -4.33 3.88 -2.96
N ALA A 35 -4.24 4.76 -1.98
CA ALA A 35 -4.45 4.45 -0.56
C ALA A 35 -5.85 3.94 -0.25
N LEU A 36 -6.89 4.53 -0.87
CA LEU A 36 -8.28 4.11 -0.69
C LEU A 36 -8.55 2.72 -1.27
N ARG A 37 -7.92 2.38 -2.40
CA ARG A 37 -8.00 1.05 -3.03
C ARG A 37 -7.28 -0.03 -2.22
N SER A 38 -6.17 0.31 -1.56
CA SER A 38 -5.38 -0.61 -0.74
C SER A 38 -5.79 -0.64 0.74
N ARG A 39 -6.82 0.11 1.13
CA ARG A 39 -7.26 0.19 2.53
C ARG A 39 -7.62 -1.20 3.06
N ARG A 40 -7.28 -1.44 4.33
CA ARG A 40 -7.62 -2.68 5.04
C ARG A 40 -8.74 -2.41 6.03
N ASP A 41 -9.60 -3.39 6.23
CA ASP A 41 -10.66 -3.29 7.22
C ASP A 41 -10.07 -3.19 8.63
N VAL A 42 -10.64 -2.31 9.44
CA VAL A 42 -10.31 -2.21 10.86
C VAL A 42 -11.09 -3.31 11.56
N LYS A 43 -10.40 -4.36 12.00
CA LYS A 43 -10.99 -5.32 12.92
C LYS A 43 -11.11 -4.65 14.29
N THR A 44 -12.34 -4.43 14.73
CA THR A 44 -12.66 -3.93 16.08
C THR A 44 -12.51 -5.05 17.10
#